data_AF-A0A380FMT2-F1
#
_entry.id   AF-A0A380FMT2-F1
#
_cell.length_a   1.000
_cell.length_b   1.000
_cell.length_c   1.000
_cell.angle_alpha   90.00
_cell.angle_beta   90.00
_cell.angle_gamma   90.00
#
_symmetry.space_group_name_H-M   'P 1'
#
loop_
_entity.id
_entity.type
_entity.pdbx_description
1 polymer ?
#
loop_
_entity_poly.entity_id
_entity_poly.type
_entity_poly.pdbx_seq_one_letter_code
_entity_poly.pdbx_strand_id
1 'polypeptide(L)'
;MLNIVESQVNIHIHDFPGAGAAGGLGGAFKAFFPCEFRNGIDVVIEYSKLTSYLADADLILSGEGKIDHQSLYGKTPIGVARCAQRFNVPVILIGGTVDIAIEKLHEHGILSAFSLVNGPKSLADTLAISEQLLQGITKKYCLYLFLFQNIVLMIAHKHKSQRITLL
;
A
#
# COMPACT_ATOMS: atom_id res chain seq x y z
N MET A 1 -4.71 1.22 37.67
CA MET A 1 -3.52 2.04 37.31
C MET A 1 -3.93 3.29 36.53
N LEU A 2 -4.79 3.21 35.51
CA LEU A 2 -5.30 4.38 34.75
C LEU A 2 -5.98 5.45 35.61
N ASN A 3 -6.83 5.07 36.56
CA ASN A 3 -7.52 6.01 37.47
C ASN A 3 -6.56 6.76 38.42
N ILE A 4 -5.34 6.24 38.63
CA ILE A 4 -4.31 6.93 39.41
C ILE A 4 -3.62 7.99 38.55
N VAL A 5 -3.38 7.68 37.27
CA VAL A 5 -2.80 8.65 36.33
C VAL A 5 -3.77 9.81 36.12
N GLU A 6 -5.05 9.53 35.90
CA GLU A 6 -6.08 10.56 35.74
C GLU A 6 -6.15 11.52 36.94
N SER A 7 -6.09 11.00 38.17
CA SER A 7 -6.12 11.84 39.37
C SER A 7 -4.85 12.68 39.57
N GLN A 8 -3.73 12.36 38.90
CA GLN A 8 -2.48 13.10 39.00
C GLN A 8 -2.23 14.08 37.85
N VAL A 9 -2.67 13.75 36.62
CA VAL A 9 -2.43 14.60 35.44
C VAL A 9 -3.70 15.24 34.88
N ASN A 10 -4.87 14.96 35.45
CA ASN A 10 -6.18 15.46 35.01
C ASN A 10 -6.45 15.18 33.52
N ILE A 11 -6.02 14.01 33.05
CA ILE A 11 -6.25 13.52 31.68
C ILE A 11 -6.96 12.18 31.77
N HIS A 12 -8.17 12.11 31.22
CA HIS A 12 -8.95 10.88 31.15
C HIS A 12 -8.52 10.06 29.92
N ILE A 13 -7.56 9.16 30.14
CA ILE A 13 -6.89 8.38 29.09
C ILE A 13 -7.87 7.54 28.26
N HIS A 14 -9.01 7.13 28.84
CA HIS A 14 -10.03 6.32 28.18
C HIS A 14 -10.71 7.03 27.00
N ASP A 15 -10.70 8.37 26.96
CA ASP A 15 -11.35 9.13 25.89
C ASP A 15 -10.51 9.18 24.60
N PHE A 16 -9.27 8.69 24.62
CA PHE A 16 -8.35 8.78 23.49
C PHE A 16 -8.21 7.45 22.75
N PRO A 17 -8.79 7.31 21.55
CA PRO A 17 -8.52 6.18 20.67
C PRO A 17 -7.01 6.03 20.43
N GLY A 18 -6.46 4.83 20.62
CA GLY A 18 -5.01 4.58 20.53
C GLY A 18 -4.27 4.63 21.87
N ALA A 19 -4.92 5.05 22.97
CA ALA A 19 -4.30 5.02 24.30
C ALA A 19 -3.87 3.61 24.76
N GLY A 20 -4.54 2.56 24.29
CA GLY A 20 -4.17 1.16 24.56
C GLY A 20 -2.97 0.65 23.74
N ALA A 21 -2.44 1.42 22.80
CA ALA A 21 -1.34 0.99 21.94
C ALA A 21 -0.11 0.55 22.74
N ALA A 22 0.55 -0.52 22.27
CA ALA A 22 1.69 -1.15 22.92
C ALA A 22 1.47 -1.44 24.42
N GLY A 23 0.27 -1.91 24.78
CA GLY A 23 -0.07 -2.29 26.16
C GLY A 23 -0.34 -1.11 27.11
N GLY A 24 -0.77 0.05 26.57
CA GLY A 24 -1.08 1.26 27.35
C GLY A 24 0.01 2.34 27.31
N LEU A 25 1.13 2.09 26.61
CA LEU A 25 2.17 3.09 26.41
C LEU A 25 1.65 4.33 25.67
N GLY A 26 0.72 4.16 24.72
CA GLY A 26 0.06 5.29 24.06
C GLY A 26 -0.58 6.24 25.08
N GLY A 27 -1.33 5.69 26.03
CA GLY A 27 -1.98 6.44 27.10
C GLY A 27 -0.99 7.11 28.05
N ALA A 28 0.11 6.44 28.39
CA ALA A 28 1.19 7.05 29.17
C ALA A 28 1.81 8.24 28.42
N PHE A 29 2.07 8.12 27.12
CA PHE A 29 2.59 9.22 26.31
C PHE A 29 1.62 10.41 26.31
N LYS A 30 0.32 10.14 26.12
CA LYS A 30 -0.70 11.19 26.12
C LYS A 30 -0.85 11.89 27.47
N ALA A 31 -0.63 11.16 28.56
CA ALA A 31 -0.75 11.67 29.92
C ALA A 31 0.45 12.51 30.37
N PHE A 32 1.67 12.14 29.96
CA PHE A 32 2.90 12.72 30.51
C PHE A 32 3.65 13.62 29.51
N PHE A 33 3.30 13.59 28.23
CA PHE A 33 3.98 14.37 27.20
C PHE A 33 2.98 15.14 26.34
N PRO A 34 3.36 16.32 25.81
CA PRO A 34 2.56 17.04 24.83
C PRO A 34 2.65 16.34 23.48
N CYS A 35 1.92 15.22 23.32
CA CYS A 35 1.89 14.44 22.10
C CYS A 35 0.50 14.36 21.48
N GLU A 36 0.49 14.10 20.17
CA GLU A 36 -0.72 13.86 19.39
C GLU A 36 -0.67 12.46 18.80
N PHE A 37 -1.82 11.77 18.80
CA PHE A 37 -1.95 10.51 18.09
C PHE A 37 -2.22 10.80 16.62
N ARG A 38 -1.38 10.22 15.76
CA ARG A 38 -1.48 10.32 14.31
C ARG A 38 -1.57 8.94 13.71
N ASN A 39 -2.19 8.82 12.53
CA ASN A 39 -2.16 7.57 11.79
C ASN A 39 -0.72 7.26 11.36
N GLY A 40 -0.25 6.04 11.62
CA GLY A 40 1.12 5.65 11.31
C GLY A 40 1.49 5.83 9.84
N ILE A 41 0.56 5.59 8.91
CA ILE A 41 0.85 5.77 7.48
C ILE A 41 1.05 7.23 7.09
N ASP A 42 0.30 8.16 7.70
CA ASP A 42 0.46 9.59 7.43
C ASP A 42 1.84 10.07 7.89
N VAL A 43 2.29 9.58 9.05
CA VAL A 43 3.63 9.84 9.57
C VAL A 43 4.69 9.29 8.60
N VAL A 44 4.55 8.05 8.12
CA VAL A 44 5.51 7.45 7.16
C VAL A 44 5.53 8.22 5.83
N ILE A 45 4.38 8.62 5.30
CA ILE A 45 4.26 9.41 4.06
C ILE A 45 5.00 10.74 4.20
N GLU A 46 4.82 11.42 5.33
CA GLU A 46 5.49 12.69 5.63
C GLU A 46 7.02 12.51 5.72
N TYR A 47 7.48 11.56 6.54
CA TYR A 47 8.91 11.33 6.76
C TYR A 47 9.64 10.82 5.50
N SER A 48 8.98 9.97 4.70
CA SER A 48 9.52 9.49 3.43
C SER A 48 9.47 10.54 2.32
N LYS A 49 8.79 11.68 2.56
CA LYS A 49 8.50 12.71 1.55
C LYS A 49 7.84 12.11 0.30
N LEU A 50 6.99 11.10 0.47
CA LEU A 50 6.38 10.40 -0.67
C LEU A 50 5.73 11.38 -1.64
N THR A 51 5.03 12.39 -1.14
CA THR A 51 4.35 13.41 -1.94
C THR A 51 5.26 14.16 -2.91
N SER A 52 6.55 14.37 -2.59
CA SER A 52 7.46 15.04 -3.53
C SER A 52 7.83 14.15 -4.72
N TYR A 53 7.82 12.83 -4.55
CA TYR A 53 8.08 11.89 -5.63
C TYR A 53 6.85 11.69 -6.53
N LEU A 54 5.65 11.96 -6.01
CA LEU A 54 4.41 11.77 -6.77
C LEU A 54 4.17 12.82 -7.86
N ALA A 55 4.78 14.00 -7.75
CA ALA A 55 4.58 15.07 -8.73
C ALA A 55 5.04 14.67 -10.14
N ASP A 56 6.08 13.85 -10.24
CA ASP A 56 6.70 13.42 -11.50
C ASP A 56 6.51 11.92 -11.77
N ALA A 57 5.68 11.22 -10.98
CA ALA A 57 5.50 9.78 -11.09
C ALA A 57 4.38 9.42 -12.08
N ASP A 58 4.67 8.52 -13.02
CA ASP A 58 3.64 7.95 -13.91
C ASP A 58 2.88 6.76 -13.27
N LEU A 59 3.50 6.11 -12.28
CA LEU A 59 3.00 4.88 -11.67
C LEU A 59 3.67 4.64 -10.31
N ILE A 60 2.92 4.10 -9.35
CA ILE A 60 3.48 3.56 -8.10
C ILE A 60 3.39 2.04 -8.10
N LEU A 61 4.50 1.40 -7.71
CA LEU A 61 4.50 0.00 -7.24
C LEU A 61 4.60 -0.01 -5.72
N SER A 62 3.68 -0.69 -5.06
CA SER A 62 3.69 -0.86 -3.59
C SER A 62 3.34 -2.31 -3.24
N GLY A 63 3.30 -2.64 -1.95
CA GLY A 63 3.04 -4.02 -1.53
C GLY A 63 2.95 -4.21 -0.03
N GLU A 64 2.45 -5.39 0.35
CA GLU A 64 2.42 -5.88 1.72
C GLU A 64 2.37 -7.42 1.74
N GLY A 65 2.51 -8.04 2.91
CA GLY A 65 2.50 -9.51 3.01
C GLY A 65 1.16 -10.14 2.61
N LYS A 66 0.04 -9.54 2.99
CA LYS A 66 -1.30 -10.00 2.63
C LYS A 66 -2.20 -8.82 2.33
N ILE A 67 -2.74 -8.79 1.12
CA ILE A 67 -3.74 -7.81 0.66
C ILE A 67 -5.11 -8.43 0.86
N ASP A 68 -5.85 -7.96 1.86
CA ASP A 68 -7.18 -8.45 2.21
C ASP A 68 -8.10 -7.29 2.62
N HIS A 69 -9.32 -7.60 3.08
CA HIS A 69 -10.27 -6.57 3.53
C HIS A 69 -9.72 -5.70 4.66
N GLN A 70 -8.81 -6.19 5.52
CA GLN A 70 -8.25 -5.37 6.59
C GLN A 70 -7.31 -4.29 6.05
N SER A 71 -6.68 -4.56 4.90
CA SER A 71 -5.80 -3.61 4.25
C SER A 71 -6.51 -2.30 3.89
N LEU A 72 -7.79 -2.38 3.50
CA LEU A 72 -8.66 -1.24 3.18
C LEU A 72 -8.82 -0.23 4.33
N TYR A 73 -8.68 -0.68 5.59
CA TYR A 73 -9.04 0.11 6.77
C TYR A 73 -7.86 0.86 7.42
N GLY A 74 -6.68 0.87 6.80
CA GLY A 74 -5.58 1.73 7.27
C GLY A 74 -4.20 1.10 7.28
N LYS A 75 -3.94 0.09 6.43
CA LYS A 75 -2.57 -0.39 6.21
C LYS A 75 -1.82 0.48 5.20
N THR A 76 -0.51 0.28 5.15
CA THR A 76 0.44 1.00 4.29
C THR A 76 -0.03 1.17 2.84
N PRO A 77 -0.49 0.12 2.12
CA PRO A 77 -0.79 0.26 0.69
C PRO A 77 -1.96 1.20 0.38
N ILE A 78 -2.95 1.26 1.27
CA ILE A 78 -4.14 2.10 1.08
C ILE A 78 -3.86 3.56 1.42
N GLY A 79 -3.01 3.83 2.42
CA GLY A 79 -2.54 5.19 2.66
C GLY A 79 -1.71 5.72 1.48
N VAL A 80 -0.83 4.87 0.92
CA VAL A 80 -0.10 5.20 -0.32
C VAL A 80 -1.06 5.47 -1.48
N ALA A 81 -2.05 4.61 -1.70
CA ALA A 81 -3.01 4.77 -2.79
C ALA A 81 -3.86 6.05 -2.65
N ARG A 82 -4.38 6.35 -1.45
CA ARG A 82 -5.09 7.61 -1.18
C ARG A 82 -4.21 8.83 -1.40
N CYS A 83 -2.93 8.76 -1.04
CA CYS A 83 -1.97 9.81 -1.32
C CYS A 83 -1.77 9.98 -2.83
N ALA A 84 -1.58 8.88 -3.57
CA ALA A 84 -1.38 8.85 -5.01
C ALA A 84 -2.58 9.40 -5.81
N GLN A 85 -3.81 9.10 -5.37
CA GLN A 85 -5.03 9.61 -5.98
C GLN A 85 -5.06 11.14 -6.06
N ARG A 86 -4.52 11.84 -5.04
CA ARG A 86 -4.46 13.31 -5.03
C ARG A 86 -3.58 13.89 -6.14
N PHE A 87 -2.66 13.08 -6.67
CA PHE A 87 -1.76 13.42 -7.76
C PHE A 87 -2.17 12.74 -9.09
N ASN A 88 -3.30 12.03 -9.11
CA ASN A 88 -3.76 11.22 -10.24
C ASN A 88 -2.74 10.15 -10.69
N VAL A 89 -1.90 9.66 -9.77
CA VAL A 89 -0.91 8.61 -10.05
C VAL A 89 -1.53 7.25 -9.73
N PRO A 90 -1.63 6.32 -10.71
CA PRO A 90 -2.17 4.99 -10.45
C PRO A 90 -1.23 4.15 -9.57
N VAL A 91 -1.81 3.24 -8.80
CA VAL A 91 -1.04 2.31 -7.94
C VAL A 91 -1.26 0.86 -8.35
N ILE A 92 -0.17 0.10 -8.45
CA ILE A 92 -0.21 -1.36 -8.56
C ILE A 92 0.37 -1.96 -7.29
N LEU A 93 -0.33 -2.96 -6.74
CA LEU A 93 0.12 -3.68 -5.56
C LEU A 93 0.74 -5.03 -5.91
N ILE A 94 1.82 -5.36 -5.23
CA ILE A 94 2.45 -6.68 -5.23
C ILE A 94 2.36 -7.21 -3.80
N GLY A 95 1.43 -8.13 -3.57
CA GLY A 95 1.18 -8.74 -2.28
C GLY A 95 1.84 -10.11 -2.15
N GLY A 96 2.20 -10.53 -0.94
CA GLY A 96 2.54 -11.94 -0.68
C GLY A 96 1.38 -12.86 -1.07
N THR A 97 0.17 -12.49 -0.66
CA THR A 97 -1.10 -13.06 -1.11
C THR A 97 -2.12 -11.94 -1.37
N VAL A 98 -3.07 -12.20 -2.27
CA VAL A 98 -4.19 -11.31 -2.58
C VAL A 98 -5.48 -12.06 -2.33
N ASP A 99 -6.27 -11.57 -1.37
CA ASP A 99 -7.48 -12.17 -0.83
C ASP A 99 -8.58 -11.11 -0.75
N ILE A 100 -8.80 -10.43 -1.87
CA ILE A 100 -9.82 -9.40 -2.03
C ILE A 100 -10.16 -9.22 -3.52
N ALA A 101 -11.42 -8.90 -3.79
CA ALA A 101 -11.89 -8.55 -5.11
C ALA A 101 -11.24 -7.24 -5.61
N ILE A 102 -10.75 -7.23 -6.85
CA ILE A 102 -10.01 -6.10 -7.41
C ILE A 102 -10.87 -4.83 -7.51
N GLU A 103 -12.17 -5.00 -7.73
CA GLU A 103 -13.14 -3.91 -7.86
C GLU A 103 -13.16 -3.03 -6.59
N LYS A 104 -13.00 -3.65 -5.42
CA LYS A 104 -12.91 -2.91 -4.14
C LYS A 104 -11.60 -2.13 -4.02
N LEU A 105 -10.54 -2.58 -4.67
CA LEU A 105 -9.26 -1.87 -4.69
C LEU A 105 -9.32 -0.65 -5.62
N HIS A 106 -10.07 -0.74 -6.73
CA HIS A 106 -10.26 0.37 -7.66
C HIS A 106 -10.90 1.59 -7.00
N GLU A 107 -11.84 1.39 -6.08
CA GLU A 107 -12.46 2.45 -5.27
C GLU A 107 -11.43 3.28 -4.47
N HIS A 108 -10.24 2.72 -4.24
CA HIS A 108 -9.12 3.36 -3.54
C HIS A 108 -7.96 3.78 -4.46
N GLY A 109 -8.15 3.76 -5.79
CA GLY A 109 -7.14 4.22 -6.75
C GLY A 109 -6.03 3.21 -7.02
N ILE A 110 -6.22 1.98 -6.59
CA ILE A 110 -5.36 0.86 -6.93
C ILE A 110 -5.87 0.29 -8.26
N LEU A 111 -5.01 0.31 -9.28
CA LEU A 111 -5.31 -0.18 -10.62
C LEU A 111 -5.30 -1.71 -10.71
N SER A 112 -4.40 -2.36 -9.97
CA SER A 112 -4.29 -3.82 -9.96
C SER A 112 -3.55 -4.30 -8.71
N ALA A 113 -3.74 -5.57 -8.36
CA ALA A 113 -3.00 -6.25 -7.29
C ALA A 113 -2.57 -7.65 -7.77
N PHE A 114 -1.33 -8.03 -7.45
CA PHE A 114 -0.74 -9.28 -7.88
C PHE A 114 -0.16 -10.06 -6.71
N SER A 115 -0.39 -11.37 -6.69
CA SER A 115 0.17 -12.28 -5.69
C SER A 115 1.57 -12.72 -6.10
N LEU A 116 2.52 -12.65 -5.16
CA LEU A 116 3.88 -13.17 -5.31
C LEU A 116 3.90 -14.68 -5.55
N VAL A 117 2.98 -15.40 -4.92
CA VAL A 117 2.94 -16.86 -4.99
C VAL A 117 2.02 -17.29 -6.13
N ASN A 118 2.54 -18.15 -7.00
CA ASN A 118 1.87 -18.70 -8.18
C ASN A 118 1.37 -20.15 -7.97
N GLY A 119 0.86 -20.46 -6.76
CA GLY A 119 0.35 -21.78 -6.40
C GLY A 119 0.52 -22.10 -4.91
N PRO A 120 0.11 -23.28 -4.45
CA PRO A 120 0.32 -23.69 -3.07
C PRO A 120 1.82 -23.80 -2.77
N LYS A 121 2.26 -23.11 -1.72
CA LYS A 121 3.64 -23.15 -1.21
C LYS A 121 3.61 -22.91 0.29
N SER A 122 4.52 -23.53 1.04
CA SER A 122 4.63 -23.25 2.47
C SER A 122 5.11 -21.82 2.71
N LEU A 123 4.79 -21.25 3.87
CA LEU A 123 5.30 -19.93 4.25
C LEU A 123 6.84 -19.93 4.31
N ALA A 124 7.43 -21.01 4.85
CA ALA A 124 8.88 -21.15 4.96
C ALA A 124 9.57 -21.12 3.59
N ASP A 125 9.08 -21.91 2.63
CA ASP A 125 9.63 -21.93 1.27
C ASP A 125 9.44 -20.57 0.59
N THR A 126 8.27 -19.94 0.77
CA THR A 126 7.97 -18.63 0.18
C THR A 126 8.91 -17.55 0.71
N LEU A 127 9.19 -17.54 2.01
CA LEU A 127 10.12 -16.59 2.61
C LEU A 127 11.56 -16.83 2.12
N ALA A 128 11.98 -18.09 1.99
CA ALA A 128 13.31 -18.46 1.55
C ALA A 128 13.66 -17.96 0.12
N ILE A 129 12.67 -17.82 -0.75
CA ILE A 129 12.85 -17.32 -2.13
C ILE A 129 12.12 -15.99 -2.40
N SER A 130 11.71 -15.27 -1.35
CA SER A 130 10.86 -14.07 -1.46
C SER A 130 11.45 -12.99 -2.36
N GLU A 131 12.77 -12.76 -2.27
CA GLU A 131 13.48 -11.81 -3.13
C GLU A 131 13.40 -12.21 -4.62
N GLN A 132 13.62 -13.48 -4.94
CA GLN A 132 13.54 -13.99 -6.31
C GLN A 132 12.12 -13.88 -6.86
N LEU A 133 11.11 -14.17 -6.04
CA LEU A 133 9.70 -14.01 -6.40
C LEU A 133 9.37 -12.53 -6.68
N LEU A 134 9.82 -11.61 -5.81
CA LEU A 134 9.63 -10.17 -5.97
C LEU A 134 10.27 -9.64 -7.25
N GLN A 135 11.52 -10.02 -7.52
CA GLN A 135 12.22 -9.62 -8.74
C GLN A 135 11.52 -10.18 -10.00
N GLY A 136 11.15 -11.47 -9.96
CA GLY A 136 10.49 -12.14 -11.08
C GLY A 136 9.14 -11.51 -11.42
N ILE A 137 8.31 -11.25 -10.40
CA ILE A 137 6.99 -10.65 -10.59
C ILE A 137 7.10 -9.19 -11.07
N THR A 138 8.00 -8.41 -10.47
CA THR A 138 8.23 -7.02 -10.86
C THR A 138 8.71 -6.93 -12.30
N LYS A 139 9.70 -7.75 -12.69
CA LYS A 139 10.20 -7.81 -14.06
C LYS A 139 9.10 -8.17 -15.06
N LYS A 140 8.25 -9.15 -14.72
CA LYS A 140 7.13 -9.59 -15.56
C LYS A 140 6.15 -8.44 -15.82
N TYR A 141 5.73 -7.72 -14.77
CA TYR A 141 4.75 -6.65 -14.91
C TYR A 141 5.33 -5.38 -15.53
N CYS A 142 6.58 -5.03 -15.25
CA CYS A 142 7.27 -3.96 -15.98
C CYS A 142 7.35 -4.25 -17.48
N LEU A 143 7.64 -5.50 -17.86
CA LEU A 143 7.64 -5.91 -19.26
C LEU A 143 6.24 -5.81 -19.88
N TYR A 144 5.19 -6.21 -19.15
CA TYR A 144 3.81 -6.09 -19.63
C TYR A 144 3.40 -4.63 -19.86
N LEU A 145 3.74 -3.74 -18.93
CA LEU A 145 3.49 -2.30 -19.07
C LEU A 145 4.22 -1.72 -20.29
N PHE A 146 5.50 -2.06 -20.46
CA PHE A 146 6.28 -1.63 -21.61
C PHE A 146 5.69 -2.12 -22.93
N LEU A 147 5.36 -3.42 -23.03
CA LEU A 147 4.76 -4.00 -24.23
C LEU A 147 3.40 -3.37 -24.53
N PHE A 148 2.57 -3.17 -23.51
CA PHE A 148 1.26 -2.55 -23.66
C PHE A 148 1.37 -1.12 -24.19
N GLN A 149 2.25 -0.29 -23.62
CA GLN A 149 2.51 1.06 -24.12
C GLN A 149 2.93 1.04 -25.60
N ASN A 150 3.90 0.19 -25.96
CA ASN A 150 4.37 0.07 -27.34
C ASN A 150 3.27 -0.39 -28.31
N ILE A 151 2.42 -1.32 -27.89
CA ILE A 151 1.27 -1.77 -28.70
C ILE A 151 0.27 -0.63 -28.90
N VAL A 152 -0.08 0.10 -27.84
CA VAL A 152 -1.00 1.25 -27.92
C VAL A 152 -0.44 2.33 -28.84
N LEU A 153 0.84 2.68 -28.70
CA LEU A 153 1.55 3.60 -29.61
C LEU A 153 1.52 3.10 -31.05
N MET A 154 1.77 1.81 -31.27
CA MET A 154 1.75 1.22 -32.60
C MET A 154 0.35 1.22 -33.23
N ILE A 155 -0.72 1.03 -32.45
CA ILE A 155 -2.11 1.14 -32.91
C ILE A 155 -2.46 2.61 -33.20
N ALA A 156 -2.09 3.54 -32.32
CA ALA A 156 -2.33 4.98 -32.47
C ALA A 156 -1.61 5.55 -33.71
N HIS A 157 -0.40 5.07 -34.03
CA HIS A 157 0.34 5.46 -35.23
C HIS A 157 -0.09 4.69 -36.49
N LYS A 158 -0.89 3.62 -36.38
CA LYS A 158 -1.41 2.86 -37.52
C LYS A 158 -2.65 3.50 -38.14
N HIS A 159 -2.43 4.68 -38.68
CA HIS A 159 -3.04 5.07 -39.97
C HIS A 159 -2.23 4.55 -41.18
N LYS A 160 -1.12 3.82 -40.97
CA LYS A 160 -0.40 3.06 -42.02
C LYS A 160 0.05 1.68 -41.55
N SER A 161 -0.77 0.67 -41.85
CA SER A 161 -0.35 -0.68 -42.28
C SER A 161 0.61 -1.50 -41.40
N GLN A 162 0.18 -2.03 -40.24
CA GLN A 162 0.54 -3.42 -39.91
C GLN A 162 -0.55 -4.09 -39.06
N ARG A 163 -0.97 -5.31 -39.42
CA ARG A 163 -1.97 -6.08 -38.67
C ARG A 163 -1.33 -6.69 -37.43
N ILE A 164 -1.85 -6.39 -36.25
CA ILE A 164 -1.63 -7.23 -35.07
C ILE A 164 -2.77 -8.26 -35.10
N THR A 165 -2.45 -9.51 -35.43
CA THR A 165 -3.40 -10.62 -35.33
C THR A 165 -3.21 -11.26 -33.96
N LEU A 166 -4.17 -11.09 -33.04
CA LEU A 166 -4.29 -12.00 -31.91
C LEU A 166 -4.88 -13.30 -32.46
N LEU A 167 -4.19 -14.42 -32.22
CA LEU A 167 -4.71 -15.77 -32.44
C LEU A 167 -5.42 -16.27 -31.18
#